data_AF-A0A496TXC4-F1
#
_entry.id   AF-A0A496TXC4-F1
#
_cell.length_a   1.000
_cell.length_b   1.000
_cell.length_c   1.000
_cell.angle_alpha   90.00
_cell.angle_beta   90.00
_cell.angle_gamma   90.00
#
_symmetry.space_group_name_H-M   'P 1'
#
loop_
_entity.id
_entity.type
_entity.pdbx_description
1 polymer ?
#
loop_
_entity_poly.entity_id
_entity_poly.type
_entity_poly.pdbx_seq_one_letter_code
_entity_poly.pdbx_strand_id
1 'polypeptide(L)'
;MFSSLKVKKSKEGIMLQRISVCIFLLLLGTASSFSQIPPQQEHGDRKYRKMGLHNGNLVETLFWNFGEVAWWGRQPAGVWPKGTNHSYMDGVTPIVAAEVITTDGDTIHIVEAGYREHYESDPVTGVEYGWQPLPGYANPNQDYIAMSDNPLSWPDHWPNRDASWDGKWNGYFGQRTNADQESYFVMDDYCDHGQAFRGRFYCSKYDSSRGGLGMRVEVRGFQWSNVLAEDLIFWHYDITNISTTHYQKTVFGMYVDCGIGGQFDSNDDNAYYDIDLDITYSWDTNGLGDTGWGPTGYAGYAFLESPGNPYN
;
A
#
# COMPACT_ATOMS: atom_id res chain seq x y z
N MET A 1 27.87 19.57 -12.86
CA MET A 1 28.70 19.76 -14.07
C MET A 1 27.73 20.03 -15.23
N PHE A 2 27.57 21.29 -15.64
CA PHE A 2 26.61 21.68 -16.68
C PHE A 2 27.14 21.31 -18.07
N SER A 3 26.29 20.73 -18.91
CA SER A 3 26.49 20.67 -20.37
C SER A 3 25.15 20.50 -21.08
N SER A 4 24.61 21.65 -21.51
CA SER A 4 23.56 21.77 -22.53
C SER A 4 24.15 21.48 -23.91
N LEU A 5 23.46 20.70 -24.75
CA LEU A 5 23.67 20.78 -26.19
C LEU A 5 22.35 20.79 -26.97
N LYS A 6 22.21 21.83 -27.78
CA LYS A 6 21.09 22.19 -28.63
C LYS A 6 20.97 21.28 -29.85
N VAL A 7 19.72 21.01 -30.19
CA VAL A 7 19.21 20.48 -31.47
C VAL A 7 19.65 21.34 -32.66
N LYS A 8 20.03 20.69 -33.76
CA LYS A 8 20.17 21.31 -35.08
C LYS A 8 19.39 20.49 -36.12
N LYS A 9 18.23 20.98 -36.56
CA LYS A 9 17.52 20.52 -37.76
C LYS A 9 18.16 21.19 -38.99
N SER A 10 18.42 20.43 -40.05
CA SER A 10 18.47 21.02 -41.40
C SER A 10 18.05 20.04 -42.49
N LYS A 11 16.94 20.43 -43.12
CA LYS A 11 16.63 20.48 -44.56
C LYS A 11 16.57 19.17 -45.37
N GLU A 12 15.32 18.94 -45.79
CA GLU A 12 14.84 18.20 -46.94
C GLU A 12 15.67 18.42 -48.22
N GLY A 13 15.84 17.34 -48.97
CA GLY A 13 16.26 17.32 -50.37
C GLY A 13 15.50 16.23 -51.10
N ILE A 14 14.55 16.64 -51.95
CA ILE A 14 13.79 15.78 -52.87
C ILE A 14 14.68 15.52 -54.10
N MET A 15 14.83 14.25 -54.52
CA MET A 15 15.16 13.94 -55.90
C MET A 15 14.55 12.59 -56.34
N LEU A 16 14.03 12.62 -57.57
CA LEU A 16 13.13 11.71 -58.24
C LEU A 16 13.69 10.33 -58.61
N GLN A 17 12.73 9.39 -58.71
CA GLN A 17 12.62 8.28 -59.68
C GLN A 17 13.61 7.11 -59.63
N ARG A 18 13.08 5.93 -59.27
CA ARG A 18 13.16 4.71 -60.09
C ARG A 18 12.02 3.76 -59.70
N ILE A 19 11.21 3.42 -60.69
CA ILE A 19 10.10 2.46 -60.61
C ILE A 19 10.71 1.06 -60.50
N SER A 20 10.37 0.34 -59.44
CA SER A 20 10.55 -1.12 -59.40
C SER A 20 9.29 -1.74 -58.80
N VAL A 21 8.67 -2.58 -59.63
CA VAL A 21 7.47 -3.34 -59.35
C VAL A 21 7.81 -4.39 -58.28
N CYS A 22 7.23 -4.26 -57.09
CA CYS A 22 7.28 -5.29 -56.06
C CYS A 22 5.87 -5.88 -55.88
N ILE A 23 5.80 -7.19 -56.06
CA ILE A 23 4.61 -8.04 -55.98
C ILE A 23 4.04 -8.00 -54.55
N PHE A 24 2.79 -7.57 -54.40
CA PHE A 24 2.07 -7.59 -53.13
C PHE A 24 1.45 -8.99 -52.93
N LEU A 25 2.09 -9.84 -52.13
CA LEU A 25 1.50 -11.07 -51.62
C LEU A 25 0.55 -10.73 -50.47
N LEU A 26 -0.76 -10.91 -50.68
CA LEU A 26 -1.76 -10.88 -49.62
C LEU A 26 -1.54 -12.06 -48.67
N LEU A 27 -0.89 -11.81 -47.54
CA LEU A 27 -0.92 -12.69 -46.37
C LEU A 27 -2.26 -12.48 -45.64
N LEU A 28 -3.14 -13.48 -45.73
CA LEU A 28 -4.30 -13.64 -44.87
C LEU A 28 -3.82 -13.76 -43.41
N GLY A 29 -3.92 -12.66 -42.67
CA GLY A 29 -3.73 -12.65 -41.23
C GLY A 29 -4.86 -13.39 -40.55
N THR A 30 -4.54 -14.52 -39.93
CA THR A 30 -5.41 -15.19 -38.96
C THR A 30 -5.64 -14.23 -37.80
N ALA A 31 -6.89 -13.80 -37.59
CA ALA A 31 -7.28 -13.13 -36.36
C ALA A 31 -7.10 -14.12 -35.22
N SER A 32 -6.05 -13.96 -34.44
CA SER A 32 -5.93 -14.60 -33.14
C SER A 32 -7.03 -14.03 -32.26
N SER A 33 -8.07 -14.83 -32.02
CA SER A 33 -9.02 -14.58 -30.95
C SER A 33 -8.23 -14.53 -29.66
N PHE A 34 -8.01 -13.33 -29.12
CA PHE A 34 -7.62 -13.21 -27.72
C PHE A 34 -8.75 -13.83 -26.91
N SER A 35 -8.42 -14.92 -26.22
CA SER A 35 -9.24 -15.42 -25.11
C SER A 35 -9.51 -14.24 -24.19
N GLN A 36 -10.78 -13.90 -23.98
CA GLN A 36 -11.17 -12.92 -22.98
C GLN A 36 -10.81 -13.51 -21.61
N ILE A 37 -9.61 -13.17 -21.13
CA ILE A 37 -9.34 -13.15 -19.70
C ILE A 37 -10.52 -12.37 -19.11
N PRO A 38 -11.25 -12.91 -18.11
CA PRO A 38 -12.31 -12.16 -17.44
C PRO A 38 -11.78 -10.77 -17.11
N PRO A 39 -12.58 -9.69 -17.19
CA PRO A 39 -12.12 -8.38 -16.75
C PRO A 39 -11.54 -8.59 -15.36
N GLN A 40 -10.22 -8.43 -15.24
CA GLN A 40 -9.57 -8.54 -13.96
C GLN A 40 -10.26 -7.50 -13.09
N GLN A 41 -10.86 -7.92 -11.97
CA GLN A 41 -11.55 -7.00 -11.09
C GLN A 41 -10.56 -5.88 -10.72
N GLU A 42 -10.77 -4.69 -11.28
CA GLU A 42 -9.78 -3.59 -11.28
C GLU A 42 -9.81 -2.78 -9.99
N HIS A 43 -10.53 -3.26 -8.99
CA HIS A 43 -10.78 -2.57 -7.74
C HIS A 43 -10.67 -3.50 -6.53
N GLY A 44 -10.45 -2.89 -5.37
CA GLY A 44 -10.37 -3.56 -4.09
C GLY A 44 -11.67 -4.24 -3.70
N ASP A 45 -11.55 -5.36 -3.00
CA ASP A 45 -12.69 -6.09 -2.44
C ASP A 45 -12.26 -6.87 -1.18
N ARG A 46 -13.09 -6.78 -0.13
CA ARG A 46 -12.87 -7.42 1.16
C ARG A 46 -12.56 -8.91 1.06
N LYS A 47 -13.13 -9.62 0.09
CA LYS A 47 -12.90 -11.06 -0.09
C LYS A 47 -11.45 -11.42 -0.42
N TYR A 48 -10.64 -10.46 -0.87
CA TYR A 48 -9.22 -10.66 -1.16
C TYR A 48 -8.30 -10.30 0.01
N ARG A 49 -8.86 -10.04 1.20
CA ARG A 49 -8.07 -9.82 2.42
C ARG A 49 -7.21 -11.04 2.74
N LYS A 50 -5.92 -10.79 2.93
CA LYS A 50 -4.87 -11.77 3.24
C LYS A 50 -3.97 -11.21 4.32
N MET A 51 -3.29 -12.11 5.03
CA MET A 51 -2.41 -11.79 6.14
C MET A 51 -0.94 -12.01 5.74
N GLY A 52 -0.04 -11.12 6.16
CA GLY A 52 1.39 -11.31 6.04
C GLY A 52 2.05 -11.43 7.40
N LEU A 53 3.27 -11.95 7.41
CA LEU A 53 4.14 -11.98 8.58
C LEU A 53 5.47 -11.35 8.19
N HIS A 54 5.84 -10.26 8.85
CA HIS A 54 7.19 -9.73 8.80
C HIS A 54 7.97 -10.28 9.98
N ASN A 55 9.02 -11.05 9.72
CA ASN A 55 9.90 -11.65 10.71
C ASN A 55 11.33 -11.88 10.19
N GLY A 56 11.75 -11.10 9.20
CA GLY A 56 13.06 -11.17 8.57
C GLY A 56 14.20 -10.54 9.39
N ASN A 57 13.91 -9.93 10.54
CA ASN A 57 14.91 -9.43 11.50
C ASN A 57 14.42 -9.61 12.97
N LEU A 58 14.86 -8.77 13.91
CA LEU A 58 14.46 -8.87 15.33
C LEU A 58 13.04 -8.37 15.61
N VAL A 59 12.38 -7.72 14.66
CA VAL A 59 10.96 -7.36 14.79
C VAL A 59 10.10 -8.43 14.13
N GLU A 60 9.08 -8.88 14.83
CA GLU A 60 8.11 -9.84 14.30
C GLU A 60 6.67 -9.31 14.42
N THR A 61 5.95 -9.17 13.31
CA THR A 61 4.56 -8.68 13.33
C THR A 61 3.72 -9.24 12.20
N LEU A 62 2.44 -9.49 12.50
CA LEU A 62 1.41 -9.69 11.50
C LEU A 62 1.00 -8.36 10.86
N PHE A 63 0.50 -8.44 9.62
CA PHE A 63 -0.11 -7.33 8.91
C PHE A 63 -1.14 -7.84 7.89
N TRP A 64 -1.96 -6.96 7.34
CA TRP A 64 -3.01 -7.30 6.39
C TRP A 64 -2.97 -6.39 5.16
N ASN A 65 -3.35 -6.95 4.02
CA ASN A 65 -3.30 -6.25 2.73
C ASN A 65 -4.42 -5.22 2.51
N PHE A 66 -5.20 -4.93 3.55
CA PHE A 66 -6.08 -3.75 3.58
C PHE A 66 -5.44 -2.57 4.34
N GLY A 67 -4.18 -2.69 4.80
CA GLY A 67 -3.40 -1.56 5.31
C GLY A 67 -3.06 -1.62 6.81
N GLU A 68 -3.62 -2.56 7.57
CA GLU A 68 -3.36 -2.68 9.00
C GLU A 68 -2.08 -3.48 9.30
N VAL A 69 -1.24 -2.96 10.20
CA VAL A 69 -0.04 -3.62 10.75
C VAL A 69 -0.25 -3.81 12.25
N ALA A 70 0.04 -5.01 12.76
CA ALA A 70 -0.41 -5.48 14.08
C ALA A 70 -1.95 -5.51 14.20
N TRP A 71 -2.47 -6.25 15.18
CA TRP A 71 -3.91 -6.37 15.42
C TRP A 71 -4.13 -6.84 16.86
N TRP A 72 -4.82 -6.05 17.67
CA TRP A 72 -5.14 -6.40 19.06
C TRP A 72 -5.93 -7.72 19.14
N GLY A 73 -5.45 -8.66 19.97
CA GLY A 73 -5.99 -10.01 20.06
C GLY A 73 -5.33 -11.02 19.11
N ARG A 74 -4.34 -10.60 18.30
CA ARG A 74 -3.55 -11.48 17.44
C ARG A 74 -2.06 -11.31 17.72
N GLN A 75 -1.31 -12.39 17.53
CA GLN A 75 0.13 -12.43 17.72
C GLN A 75 0.79 -13.09 16.51
N PRO A 76 2.01 -12.68 16.13
CA PRO A 76 2.83 -11.62 16.74
C PRO A 76 2.35 -10.20 16.40
N ALA A 77 2.40 -9.28 17.35
CA ALA A 77 2.02 -7.87 17.20
C ALA A 77 3.15 -6.94 17.68
N GLY A 78 4.04 -6.59 16.74
CA GLY A 78 5.26 -5.83 17.05
C GLY A 78 6.16 -6.49 18.09
N VAL A 79 6.33 -7.82 18.02
CA VAL A 79 7.17 -8.56 18.97
C VAL A 79 8.64 -8.17 18.78
N TRP A 80 9.28 -7.76 19.87
CA TRP A 80 10.69 -7.40 19.87
C TRP A 80 11.39 -7.68 21.22
N PRO A 81 12.58 -8.31 21.23
CA PRO A 81 13.18 -9.05 20.13
C PRO A 81 12.34 -10.27 19.72
N LYS A 82 12.46 -10.69 18.46
CA LYS A 82 11.77 -11.85 17.90
C LYS A 82 11.92 -13.09 18.78
N GLY A 83 10.81 -13.78 19.01
CA GLY A 83 10.75 -15.00 19.83
C GLY A 83 10.58 -14.79 21.33
N THR A 84 10.55 -13.54 21.81
CA THR A 84 10.27 -13.23 23.23
C THR A 84 8.78 -13.24 23.57
N ASN A 85 7.91 -13.08 22.57
CA ASN A 85 6.48 -12.76 22.74
C ASN A 85 6.22 -11.44 23.49
N HIS A 86 7.21 -10.56 23.58
CA HIS A 86 7.06 -9.23 24.14
C HIS A 86 6.51 -8.30 23.06
N SER A 87 5.21 -7.98 23.13
CA SER A 87 4.51 -7.13 22.16
C SER A 87 4.63 -5.65 22.47
N TYR A 88 4.59 -4.84 21.41
CA TYR A 88 4.76 -3.39 21.46
C TYR A 88 3.76 -2.61 20.59
N MET A 89 2.81 -3.28 19.94
CA MET A 89 1.89 -2.65 18.99
C MET A 89 0.51 -3.29 19.08
N ASP A 90 -0.54 -2.47 19.11
CA ASP A 90 -1.93 -2.94 19.01
C ASP A 90 -2.47 -2.82 17.58
N GLY A 91 -2.18 -1.72 16.88
CA GLY A 91 -2.45 -1.63 15.46
C GLY A 91 -2.02 -0.30 14.85
N VAL A 92 -1.61 -0.34 13.58
CA VAL A 92 -1.17 0.83 12.81
C VAL A 92 -1.77 0.78 11.43
N THR A 93 -2.21 1.92 10.89
CA THR A 93 -2.70 2.00 9.50
C THR A 93 -2.36 3.34 8.85
N PRO A 94 -1.99 3.37 7.55
CA PRO A 94 -1.82 4.62 6.82
C PRO A 94 -3.19 5.28 6.59
N ILE A 95 -3.22 6.61 6.78
CA ILE A 95 -4.41 7.42 6.51
C ILE A 95 -4.16 8.39 5.36
N VAL A 96 -5.15 8.56 4.50
CA VAL A 96 -5.19 9.61 3.48
C VAL A 96 -6.47 10.40 3.66
N ALA A 97 -6.36 11.69 3.94
CA ALA A 97 -7.51 12.57 4.12
C ALA A 97 -7.51 13.66 3.05
N ALA A 98 -8.69 14.01 2.53
CA ALA A 98 -8.82 15.15 1.65
C ALA A 98 -10.11 15.94 1.88
N GLU A 99 -10.04 17.26 1.65
CA GLU A 99 -11.20 18.15 1.64
C GLU A 99 -11.92 18.04 0.29
N VAL A 100 -13.24 17.84 0.33
CA VAL A 100 -14.08 17.78 -0.87
C VAL A 100 -15.32 18.67 -0.72
N ILE A 101 -15.84 19.11 -1.87
CA ILE A 101 -17.10 19.85 -1.94
C ILE A 101 -18.16 18.91 -2.50
N THR A 102 -19.22 18.70 -1.73
CA THR A 102 -20.37 17.90 -2.15
C THR A 102 -21.22 18.61 -3.21
N THR A 103 -22.11 17.89 -3.87
CA THR A 103 -23.08 18.41 -4.83
C THR A 103 -24.02 19.46 -4.23
N ASP A 104 -24.21 19.41 -2.91
CA ASP A 104 -25.04 20.35 -2.15
C ASP A 104 -24.27 21.63 -1.76
N GLY A 105 -22.96 21.67 -2.00
CA GLY A 105 -22.08 22.78 -1.67
C GLY A 105 -21.39 22.68 -0.30
N ASP A 106 -21.64 21.62 0.48
CA ASP A 106 -20.99 21.42 1.77
C ASP A 106 -19.52 21.03 1.59
N THR A 107 -18.66 21.57 2.46
CA THR A 107 -17.28 21.12 2.63
C THR A 107 -17.22 19.97 3.64
N ILE A 108 -16.68 18.84 3.22
CA ILE A 108 -16.45 17.67 4.09
C ILE A 108 -15.01 17.18 3.96
N HIS A 109 -14.57 16.37 4.92
CA HIS A 109 -13.26 15.72 4.89
C HIS A 109 -13.49 14.20 4.88
N ILE A 110 -13.05 13.55 3.82
CA ILE A 110 -13.07 12.09 3.72
C ILE A 110 -11.71 11.60 4.20
N VAL A 111 -11.70 10.56 5.03
CA VAL A 111 -10.50 9.95 5.60
C VAL A 111 -10.50 8.47 5.21
N GLU A 112 -9.58 8.10 4.34
CA GLU A 112 -9.36 6.73 3.92
C GLU A 112 -8.32 6.08 4.81
N ALA A 113 -8.65 4.90 5.30
CA ALA A 113 -7.78 4.10 6.16
C ALA A 113 -8.14 2.62 5.98
N GLY A 114 -7.35 1.71 6.57
CA GLY A 114 -7.75 0.31 6.74
C GLY A 114 -7.45 -0.20 8.15
N TYR A 115 -8.45 -0.26 9.01
CA TYR A 115 -8.34 -0.67 10.42
C TYR A 115 -9.48 -1.60 10.82
N ARG A 116 -9.27 -2.42 11.86
CA ARG A 116 -10.23 -3.41 12.35
C ARG A 116 -11.46 -2.83 13.06
N GLU A 117 -11.39 -1.62 13.59
CA GLU A 117 -12.37 -1.05 14.53
C GLU A 117 -12.87 0.32 14.11
N HIS A 118 -14.08 0.68 14.56
CA HIS A 118 -14.71 1.99 14.36
C HIS A 118 -14.94 2.39 12.89
N TYR A 119 -15.09 1.41 12.02
CA TYR A 119 -15.39 1.64 10.60
C TYR A 119 -16.88 1.81 10.36
N GLU A 120 -17.20 2.70 9.43
CA GLU A 120 -18.48 2.63 8.76
C GLU A 120 -18.51 1.36 7.89
N SER A 121 -19.65 0.66 7.89
CA SER A 121 -19.86 -0.51 7.06
C SER A 121 -21.05 -0.27 6.14
N ASP A 122 -20.99 -0.89 4.96
CA ASP A 122 -22.13 -0.92 4.07
C ASP A 122 -23.33 -1.58 4.78
N PRO A 123 -24.48 -0.90 4.90
CA PRO A 123 -25.61 -1.40 5.69
C PRO A 123 -26.31 -2.61 5.06
N VAL A 124 -26.02 -2.92 3.80
CA VAL A 124 -26.60 -4.05 3.07
C VAL A 124 -25.67 -5.27 3.13
N THR A 125 -24.38 -5.07 2.87
CA THR A 125 -23.40 -6.17 2.77
C THR A 125 -22.62 -6.42 4.06
N GLY A 126 -22.58 -5.45 4.97
CA GLY A 126 -21.76 -5.49 6.19
C GLY A 126 -20.26 -5.32 5.94
N VAL A 127 -19.83 -5.04 4.70
CA VAL A 127 -18.43 -4.79 4.35
C VAL A 127 -18.01 -3.44 4.89
N GLU A 128 -16.87 -3.39 5.58
CA GLU A 128 -16.28 -2.16 6.08
C GLU A 128 -15.79 -1.29 4.90
N TYR A 129 -16.05 0.02 4.97
CA TYR A 129 -15.58 1.00 4.00
C TYR A 129 -14.06 1.28 4.15
N GLY A 130 -13.46 2.12 3.30
CA GLY A 130 -12.02 2.36 3.28
C GLY A 130 -11.22 1.38 2.41
N TRP A 131 -9.95 1.16 2.77
CA TRP A 131 -9.02 0.37 1.96
C TRP A 131 -9.45 -1.09 1.81
N GLN A 132 -9.44 -1.58 0.58
CA GLN A 132 -9.60 -2.99 0.26
C GLN A 132 -8.54 -3.47 -0.74
N PRO A 133 -8.06 -4.71 -0.61
CA PRO A 133 -7.00 -5.24 -1.46
C PRO A 133 -7.49 -5.51 -2.88
N LEU A 134 -6.66 -5.14 -3.84
CA LEU A 134 -6.85 -5.51 -5.24
C LEU A 134 -6.48 -6.99 -5.45
N PRO A 135 -7.25 -7.71 -6.29
CA PRO A 135 -6.92 -9.09 -6.63
C PRO A 135 -5.71 -9.19 -7.57
N GLY A 136 -5.11 -10.37 -7.59
CA GLY A 136 -4.02 -10.72 -8.51
C GLY A 136 -2.63 -10.31 -8.02
N TYR A 137 -2.49 -9.67 -6.87
CA TYR A 137 -1.19 -9.34 -6.26
C TYR A 137 -0.67 -10.41 -5.28
N ALA A 138 -1.37 -11.54 -5.18
CA ALA A 138 -0.95 -12.72 -4.43
C ALA A 138 -1.57 -13.96 -5.09
N ASN A 139 -0.98 -15.13 -4.82
CA ASN A 139 -1.54 -16.41 -5.25
C ASN A 139 -3.00 -16.53 -4.75
N PRO A 140 -4.00 -16.76 -5.61
CA PRO A 140 -5.39 -16.81 -5.18
C PRO A 140 -5.73 -18.05 -4.32
N ASN A 141 -4.90 -19.11 -4.36
CA ASN A 141 -5.20 -20.42 -3.75
C ASN A 141 -4.69 -20.57 -2.30
N GLN A 142 -4.45 -19.47 -1.60
CA GLN A 142 -3.82 -19.43 -0.28
C GLN A 142 -4.23 -18.14 0.46
N ASP A 143 -4.00 -18.03 1.77
CA ASP A 143 -4.54 -16.95 2.62
C ASP A 143 -3.53 -15.87 3.08
N TYR A 144 -2.27 -15.98 2.67
CA TYR A 144 -1.17 -15.07 2.95
C TYR A 144 -0.82 -14.08 1.83
N ILE A 145 -0.20 -12.97 2.19
CA ILE A 145 0.25 -11.93 1.24
C ILE A 145 1.45 -12.44 0.44
N ALA A 146 1.72 -11.84 -0.73
CA ALA A 146 2.92 -12.13 -1.47
C ALA A 146 4.17 -11.64 -0.70
N MET A 147 5.07 -12.58 -0.40
CA MET A 147 6.32 -12.36 0.33
C MET A 147 7.51 -12.79 -0.53
N SER A 148 8.61 -12.04 -0.48
CA SER A 148 9.79 -12.27 -1.32
C SER A 148 10.51 -13.58 -1.06
N ASP A 149 10.41 -14.09 0.17
CA ASP A 149 10.99 -15.33 0.66
C ASP A 149 10.06 -16.55 0.47
N ASN A 150 8.85 -16.34 -0.07
CA ASN A 150 7.89 -17.39 -0.32
C ASN A 150 7.35 -17.33 -1.77
N PRO A 151 8.03 -17.94 -2.76
CA PRO A 151 7.58 -17.94 -4.14
C PRO A 151 6.18 -18.54 -4.38
N LEU A 152 5.69 -19.41 -3.49
CA LEU A 152 4.33 -19.96 -3.59
C LEU A 152 3.25 -18.93 -3.29
N SER A 153 3.61 -17.81 -2.65
CA SER A 153 2.71 -16.69 -2.38
C SER A 153 2.48 -15.79 -3.59
N TRP A 154 3.28 -15.91 -4.65
CA TRP A 154 3.24 -15.01 -5.81
C TRP A 154 2.09 -15.38 -6.76
N PRO A 155 1.45 -14.40 -7.40
CA PRO A 155 0.54 -14.68 -8.51
C PRO A 155 1.30 -15.25 -9.71
N ASP A 156 0.61 -15.94 -10.60
CA ASP A 156 1.19 -16.41 -11.87
C ASP A 156 1.65 -15.24 -12.74
N HIS A 157 0.89 -14.13 -12.71
CA HIS A 157 1.14 -12.90 -13.43
C HIS A 157 0.95 -11.69 -12.50
N TRP A 158 1.93 -10.78 -12.47
CA TRP A 158 1.81 -9.54 -11.72
C TRP A 158 0.98 -8.51 -12.49
N PRO A 159 -0.12 -7.98 -11.93
CA PRO A 159 -1.05 -7.12 -12.67
C PRO A 159 -0.42 -5.83 -13.21
N ASN A 160 0.61 -5.31 -12.54
CA ASN A 160 1.30 -4.07 -12.91
C ASN A 160 2.66 -4.31 -13.61
N ARG A 161 2.89 -5.51 -14.16
CA ARG A 161 4.13 -5.86 -14.87
C ARG A 161 3.82 -6.61 -16.18
N ASP A 162 4.81 -6.65 -17.06
CA ASP A 162 4.76 -7.49 -18.24
C ASP A 162 5.14 -8.96 -17.93
N ALA A 163 4.85 -9.85 -18.89
CA ALA A 163 5.07 -11.30 -18.75
C ALA A 163 6.54 -11.71 -18.48
N SER A 164 7.53 -10.83 -18.68
CA SER A 164 8.91 -11.14 -18.31
C SER A 164 9.13 -11.23 -16.80
N TRP A 165 8.16 -10.77 -16.00
CA TRP A 165 8.13 -10.86 -14.53
C TRP A 165 7.46 -12.12 -13.99
N ASP A 166 6.84 -12.93 -14.85
CA ASP A 166 6.17 -14.15 -14.44
C ASP A 166 7.16 -15.09 -13.73
N GLY A 167 6.75 -15.62 -12.57
CA GLY A 167 7.62 -16.46 -11.73
C GLY A 167 8.81 -15.73 -11.09
N LYS A 168 8.85 -14.40 -11.11
CA LYS A 168 9.90 -13.58 -10.46
C LYS A 168 9.29 -12.66 -9.42
N TRP A 169 10.07 -12.30 -8.41
CA TRP A 169 9.62 -11.35 -7.38
C TRP A 169 9.35 -9.98 -8.00
N ASN A 170 8.22 -9.37 -7.65
CA ASN A 170 7.92 -7.98 -7.99
C ASN A 170 8.68 -7.04 -7.03
N GLY A 171 10.01 -7.05 -7.11
CA GLY A 171 10.88 -6.30 -6.21
C GLY A 171 10.90 -4.81 -6.51
N TYR A 172 11.15 -4.01 -5.46
CA TYR A 172 11.21 -2.55 -5.56
C TYR A 172 12.32 -2.08 -6.52
N PHE A 173 13.46 -2.78 -6.55
CA PHE A 173 14.60 -2.49 -7.42
C PHE A 173 14.77 -3.50 -8.57
N GLY A 174 13.66 -4.01 -9.10
CA GLY A 174 13.62 -4.92 -10.25
C GLY A 174 13.18 -6.35 -9.91
N GLN A 175 13.46 -7.28 -10.81
CA GLN A 175 13.08 -8.71 -10.71
C GLN A 175 13.94 -9.48 -9.68
N ARG A 176 14.19 -8.90 -8.51
CA ARG A 176 15.03 -9.44 -7.43
C ARG A 176 14.58 -8.91 -6.08
N THR A 177 14.92 -9.61 -5.02
CA THR A 177 14.81 -9.10 -3.65
C THR A 177 15.93 -8.08 -3.39
N ASN A 178 15.64 -7.08 -2.56
CA ASN A 178 16.61 -6.09 -2.08
C ASN A 178 16.75 -6.12 -0.56
N ALA A 179 15.64 -6.31 0.15
CA ALA A 179 15.65 -6.67 1.57
C ALA A 179 15.68 -8.20 1.75
N ASP A 180 16.08 -8.65 2.94
CA ASP A 180 16.08 -10.07 3.30
C ASP A 180 14.64 -10.62 3.35
N GLN A 181 13.68 -9.76 3.71
CA GLN A 181 12.27 -10.03 3.54
C GLN A 181 11.53 -8.79 3.05
N GLU A 182 10.75 -8.95 1.98
CA GLU A 182 9.86 -7.93 1.42
C GLU A 182 8.43 -8.47 1.31
N SER A 183 7.46 -7.58 1.47
CA SER A 183 6.06 -7.83 1.14
C SER A 183 5.60 -6.91 0.02
N TYR A 184 4.59 -7.33 -0.73
CA TYR A 184 3.99 -6.49 -1.75
C TYR A 184 2.49 -6.77 -1.91
N PHE A 185 1.69 -5.71 -1.86
CA PHE A 185 0.27 -5.75 -2.16
C PHE A 185 -0.22 -4.38 -2.65
N VAL A 186 -1.43 -4.35 -3.19
CA VAL A 186 -2.07 -3.11 -3.65
C VAL A 186 -3.48 -3.06 -3.08
N MET A 187 -3.91 -1.88 -2.64
CA MET A 187 -5.25 -1.61 -2.13
C MET A 187 -5.84 -0.34 -2.74
N ASP A 188 -7.16 -0.20 -2.73
CA ASP A 188 -7.85 1.04 -3.08
C ASP A 188 -9.11 1.25 -2.22
N ASP A 189 -9.70 2.43 -2.33
CA ASP A 189 -10.90 2.88 -1.60
C ASP A 189 -12.19 2.71 -2.41
N TYR A 190 -12.18 1.86 -3.45
CA TYR A 190 -13.27 1.82 -4.42
C TYR A 190 -14.64 1.54 -3.79
N CYS A 191 -14.68 0.71 -2.74
CA CYS A 191 -15.92 0.34 -2.08
C CYS A 191 -16.36 1.32 -0.99
N ASP A 192 -15.62 2.40 -0.72
CA ASP A 192 -16.01 3.37 0.30
C ASP A 192 -17.20 4.22 -0.19
N HIS A 193 -18.36 3.98 0.41
CA HIS A 193 -19.57 4.73 0.14
C HIS A 193 -20.15 5.34 1.42
N GLY A 194 -19.27 5.94 2.23
CA GLY A 194 -19.62 6.55 3.51
C GLY A 194 -20.83 7.47 3.44
N GLN A 195 -21.70 7.38 4.45
CA GLN A 195 -23.01 8.01 4.49
C GLN A 195 -22.95 9.54 4.31
N ALA A 196 -21.87 10.17 4.79
CA ALA A 196 -21.67 11.62 4.70
C ALA A 196 -21.60 12.11 3.24
N PHE A 197 -21.13 11.27 2.32
CA PHE A 197 -20.83 11.66 0.94
C PHE A 197 -21.52 10.77 -0.12
N ARG A 198 -22.15 9.66 0.27
CA ARG A 198 -22.88 8.76 -0.63
C ARG A 198 -23.94 9.51 -1.42
N GLY A 199 -23.80 9.52 -2.75
CA GLY A 199 -24.72 10.24 -3.66
C GLY A 199 -24.58 11.77 -3.64
N ARG A 200 -23.64 12.29 -2.85
CA ARG A 200 -23.36 13.72 -2.67
C ARG A 200 -21.95 14.09 -3.15
N PHE A 201 -21.10 13.10 -3.39
CA PHE A 201 -19.77 13.27 -3.94
C PHE A 201 -19.43 12.09 -4.84
N TYR A 202 -18.70 12.36 -5.92
CA TYR A 202 -18.20 11.37 -6.85
C TYR A 202 -16.75 11.73 -7.20
N CYS A 203 -15.80 10.88 -6.85
CA CYS A 203 -14.38 11.13 -7.14
C CYS A 203 -14.06 11.03 -8.65
N SER A 204 -14.89 10.33 -9.42
CA SER A 204 -14.75 10.16 -10.87
C SER A 204 -15.97 10.65 -11.64
N LYS A 205 -15.74 11.49 -12.66
CA LYS A 205 -16.78 11.92 -13.62
C LYS A 205 -17.14 10.84 -14.65
N TYR A 206 -16.34 9.79 -14.76
CA TYR A 206 -16.54 8.70 -15.73
C TYR A 206 -17.11 7.44 -15.09
N ASP A 207 -17.00 7.33 -13.76
CA ASP A 207 -17.43 6.17 -12.98
C ASP A 207 -18.01 6.64 -11.65
N SER A 208 -19.34 6.73 -11.59
CA SER A 208 -20.06 7.11 -10.36
C SER A 208 -20.13 5.98 -9.33
N SER A 209 -19.65 4.78 -9.66
CA SER A 209 -19.60 3.64 -8.74
C SER A 209 -18.29 3.55 -7.96
N ARG A 210 -17.27 4.32 -8.36
CA ARG A 210 -16.04 4.46 -7.56
C ARG A 210 -16.31 5.28 -6.31
N GLY A 211 -16.06 4.66 -5.16
CA GLY A 211 -16.14 5.25 -3.84
C GLY A 211 -14.94 6.09 -3.45
N GLY A 212 -14.98 6.53 -2.19
CA GLY A 212 -13.90 7.19 -1.49
C GLY A 212 -13.33 8.42 -2.19
N LEU A 213 -12.02 8.59 -2.03
CA LEU A 213 -11.21 9.59 -2.72
C LEU A 213 -10.72 9.12 -4.10
N GLY A 214 -10.91 7.85 -4.45
CA GLY A 214 -10.39 7.26 -5.68
C GLY A 214 -8.86 7.14 -5.65
N MET A 215 -8.33 6.76 -4.50
CA MET A 215 -6.91 6.56 -4.25
C MET A 215 -6.54 5.08 -4.40
N ARG A 216 -5.38 4.82 -4.98
CA ARG A 216 -4.75 3.50 -5.03
C ARG A 216 -3.42 3.55 -4.30
N VAL A 217 -3.15 2.54 -3.49
CA VAL A 217 -1.91 2.44 -2.71
C VAL A 217 -1.18 1.15 -3.06
N GLU A 218 0.02 1.27 -3.63
CA GLU A 218 0.97 0.14 -3.67
C GLU A 218 1.78 0.12 -2.36
N VAL A 219 1.72 -0.98 -1.64
CA VAL A 219 2.31 -1.11 -0.29
C VAL A 219 3.44 -2.13 -0.29
N ARG A 220 4.54 -1.77 0.37
CA ARG A 220 5.68 -2.65 0.60
C ARG A 220 6.16 -2.55 2.03
N GLY A 221 6.44 -3.69 2.65
CA GLY A 221 7.21 -3.78 3.88
C GLY A 221 8.60 -4.35 3.59
N PHE A 222 9.62 -3.86 4.28
CA PHE A 222 11.01 -4.30 4.15
C PHE A 222 11.65 -4.57 5.50
N GLN A 223 12.39 -5.68 5.59
CA GLN A 223 13.27 -6.00 6.72
C GLN A 223 14.63 -6.45 6.21
N TRP A 224 15.68 -5.91 6.83
CA TRP A 224 17.06 -6.35 6.64
C TRP A 224 17.57 -7.00 7.93
N SER A 225 18.19 -8.17 7.80
CA SER A 225 18.98 -8.85 8.83
C SER A 225 20.37 -8.20 8.92
N ASN A 226 20.42 -6.92 9.27
CA ASN A 226 21.65 -6.14 9.42
C ASN A 226 21.60 -5.35 10.72
N VAL A 227 22.71 -5.30 11.47
CA VAL A 227 22.81 -4.60 12.77
C VAL A 227 22.35 -3.13 12.71
N LEU A 228 22.41 -2.47 11.56
CA LEU A 228 21.94 -1.09 11.40
C LEU A 228 20.41 -0.95 11.24
N ALA A 229 19.69 -2.05 11.01
CA ALA A 229 18.27 -2.07 10.67
C ALA A 229 17.50 -3.25 11.30
N GLU A 230 18.13 -4.02 12.19
CA GLU A 230 17.58 -5.27 12.71
C GLU A 230 16.40 -5.06 13.66
N ASP A 231 16.21 -3.83 14.15
CA ASP A 231 15.12 -3.41 15.04
C ASP A 231 14.03 -2.60 14.31
N LEU A 232 14.02 -2.59 12.97
CA LEU A 232 13.13 -1.75 12.16
C LEU A 232 12.32 -2.57 11.15
N ILE A 233 11.11 -2.09 10.85
CA ILE A 233 10.36 -2.45 9.65
C ILE A 233 10.12 -1.17 8.87
N PHE A 234 10.51 -1.16 7.59
CA PHE A 234 10.24 -0.03 6.71
C PHE A 234 8.96 -0.29 5.93
N TRP A 235 8.01 0.64 6.00
CA TRP A 235 6.79 0.62 5.19
C TRP A 235 6.86 1.72 4.14
N HIS A 236 6.66 1.35 2.88
CA HIS A 236 6.60 2.27 1.75
C HIS A 236 5.20 2.24 1.14
N TYR A 237 4.58 3.41 1.06
CA TYR A 237 3.24 3.61 0.52
C TYR A 237 3.33 4.50 -0.72
N ASP A 238 3.12 3.92 -1.91
CA ASP A 238 2.99 4.67 -3.15
C ASP A 238 1.51 4.97 -3.41
N ILE A 239 1.11 6.21 -3.14
CA ILE A 239 -0.30 6.65 -3.16
C ILE A 239 -0.57 7.44 -4.43
N THR A 240 -1.44 6.90 -5.29
CA THR A 240 -1.84 7.51 -6.55
C THR A 240 -3.32 7.89 -6.54
N ASN A 241 -3.63 9.15 -6.84
CA ASN A 241 -4.98 9.56 -7.19
C ASN A 241 -5.32 9.07 -8.62
N ILE A 242 -6.14 8.02 -8.71
CA ILE A 242 -6.61 7.46 -9.98
C ILE A 242 -8.00 7.98 -10.38
N SER A 243 -8.52 8.93 -9.62
CA SER A 243 -9.80 9.60 -9.87
C SER A 243 -9.65 10.75 -10.87
N THR A 244 -10.76 11.41 -11.18
CA THR A 244 -10.74 12.65 -11.99
C THR A 244 -10.82 13.91 -11.15
N THR A 245 -10.99 13.78 -9.84
CA THR A 245 -11.08 14.89 -8.91
C THR A 245 -9.68 15.30 -8.47
N HIS A 246 -9.41 16.59 -8.53
CA HIS A 246 -8.18 17.16 -8.02
C HIS A 246 -8.40 17.67 -6.59
N TYR A 247 -7.62 17.14 -5.65
CA TYR A 247 -7.69 17.51 -4.24
C TYR A 247 -6.63 18.57 -3.93
N GLN A 248 -7.07 19.74 -3.46
CA GLN A 248 -6.16 20.83 -3.12
C GLN A 248 -5.59 20.72 -1.71
N LYS A 249 -6.35 20.13 -0.79
CA LYS A 249 -5.93 19.89 0.59
C LYS A 249 -5.97 18.39 0.82
N THR A 250 -4.78 17.81 0.93
CA THR A 250 -4.59 16.39 1.18
C THR A 250 -3.59 16.24 2.32
N VAL A 251 -3.88 15.31 3.23
CA VAL A 251 -2.98 14.93 4.32
C VAL A 251 -2.72 13.43 4.23
N PHE A 252 -1.46 13.05 4.39
CA PHE A 252 -1.05 11.69 4.68
C PHE A 252 -0.63 11.62 6.15
N GLY A 253 -0.92 10.51 6.81
CA GLY A 253 -0.47 10.25 8.17
C GLY A 253 -0.57 8.78 8.52
N MET A 254 -0.39 8.48 9.80
CA MET A 254 -0.61 7.15 10.35
C MET A 254 -1.51 7.26 11.58
N TYR A 255 -2.49 6.38 11.67
CA TYR A 255 -3.19 6.12 12.92
C TYR A 255 -2.44 5.02 13.66
N VAL A 256 -2.11 5.26 14.93
CA VAL A 256 -1.32 4.35 15.77
C VAL A 256 -2.07 4.12 17.07
N ASP A 257 -2.34 2.84 17.33
CA ASP A 257 -2.82 2.33 18.60
C ASP A 257 -1.65 1.61 19.30
N CYS A 258 -1.26 2.15 20.45
CA CYS A 258 -0.10 1.67 21.20
C CYS A 258 -0.48 0.41 21.97
N GLY A 259 0.48 -0.50 22.16
CA GLY A 259 0.29 -1.72 22.93
C GLY A 259 1.60 -2.20 23.55
N ILE A 260 2.28 -1.30 24.27
CA ILE A 260 3.55 -1.58 24.94
C ILE A 260 3.28 -2.50 26.13
N GLY A 261 4.15 -3.49 26.34
CA GLY A 261 3.94 -4.46 27.42
C GLY A 261 2.95 -5.57 27.06
N GLY A 262 2.19 -5.44 25.97
CA GLY A 262 1.27 -6.44 25.46
C GLY A 262 -0.20 -6.16 25.73
N GLN A 263 -1.06 -6.99 25.15
CA GLN A 263 -2.50 -6.71 24.96
C GLN A 263 -3.31 -6.53 26.25
N PHE A 264 -2.78 -6.98 27.38
CA PHE A 264 -3.43 -6.90 28.69
C PHE A 264 -2.77 -5.90 29.63
N ASP A 265 -1.83 -5.10 29.12
CA ASP A 265 -1.09 -4.08 29.87
C ASP A 265 -1.12 -2.69 29.20
N SER A 266 -1.80 -2.51 28.07
CA SER A 266 -1.83 -1.22 27.35
C SER A 266 -2.53 -0.05 28.06
N ASN A 267 -2.98 -0.19 29.33
CA ASN A 267 -3.77 0.83 30.02
C ASN A 267 -2.94 2.01 30.54
N ASP A 268 -1.63 1.83 30.70
CA ASP A 268 -0.69 2.85 31.12
C ASP A 268 0.37 3.17 30.05
N ASP A 269 0.03 2.88 28.80
CA ASP A 269 0.76 3.35 27.64
C ASP A 269 0.65 4.87 27.50
N ASN A 270 1.79 5.50 27.24
CA ASN A 270 1.84 6.89 26.82
C ASN A 270 2.45 7.00 25.44
N ALA A 271 2.18 8.13 24.78
CA ALA A 271 2.82 8.50 23.54
C ALA A 271 3.25 9.97 23.56
N TYR A 272 4.34 10.27 22.87
CA TYR A 272 4.84 11.63 22.68
C TYR A 272 5.39 11.80 21.27
N TYR A 273 5.26 13.00 20.71
CA TYR A 273 5.90 13.38 19.45
C TYR A 273 7.05 14.34 19.74
N ASP A 274 8.27 13.89 19.46
CA ASP A 274 9.48 14.68 19.59
C ASP A 274 9.74 15.43 18.27
N ILE A 275 9.68 16.75 18.34
CA ILE A 275 9.81 17.64 17.18
C ILE A 275 11.28 17.72 16.70
N ASP A 276 12.25 17.57 17.60
CA ASP A 276 13.67 17.67 17.24
C ASP A 276 14.16 16.39 16.56
N LEU A 277 13.61 15.24 16.98
CA LEU A 277 13.90 13.93 16.38
C LEU A 277 12.97 13.55 15.22
N ASP A 278 11.86 14.29 15.05
CA ASP A 278 10.78 14.00 14.10
C ASP A 278 10.26 12.55 14.21
N ILE A 279 9.97 12.14 15.45
CA ILE A 279 9.52 10.78 15.75
C ILE A 279 8.41 10.79 16.80
N THR A 280 7.37 10.00 16.56
CA THR A 280 6.40 9.64 17.58
C THR A 280 6.90 8.38 18.27
N TYR A 281 6.91 8.34 19.60
CA TYR A 281 7.23 7.13 20.33
C TYR A 281 6.23 6.87 21.46
N SER A 282 6.08 5.60 21.81
CA SER A 282 5.27 5.14 22.92
C SER A 282 6.05 4.26 23.88
N TRP A 283 5.61 4.25 25.14
CA TRP A 283 6.22 3.49 26.23
C TRP A 283 5.18 3.13 27.29
N ASP A 284 5.47 2.04 28.00
CA ASP A 284 4.73 1.65 29.20
C ASP A 284 5.23 2.44 30.42
N THR A 285 4.32 2.99 31.23
CA THR A 285 4.67 3.88 32.36
C THR A 285 5.49 3.17 33.42
N ASN A 286 5.13 1.93 33.72
CA ASN A 286 5.64 1.20 34.88
C ASN A 286 6.86 0.31 34.54
N GLY A 287 7.11 0.11 33.24
CA GLY A 287 8.21 -0.67 32.68
C GLY A 287 7.95 -2.17 32.64
N LEU A 288 6.71 -2.64 32.84
CA LEU A 288 6.35 -4.05 32.86
C LEU A 288 5.40 -4.37 31.70
N GLY A 289 5.33 -5.64 31.35
CA GLY A 289 4.33 -6.16 30.42
C GLY A 289 3.34 -7.10 31.09
N ASP A 290 2.39 -7.59 30.30
CA ASP A 290 1.21 -8.36 30.71
C ASP A 290 1.48 -9.63 31.56
N THR A 291 2.67 -10.21 31.43
CA THR A 291 3.10 -11.40 32.21
C THR A 291 4.19 -11.07 33.24
N GLY A 292 4.42 -9.79 33.52
CA GLY A 292 5.43 -9.28 34.45
C GLY A 292 6.86 -9.25 33.87
N TRP A 293 7.00 -9.40 32.56
CA TRP A 293 8.30 -9.22 31.90
C TRP A 293 8.68 -7.74 31.89
N GLY A 294 9.97 -7.46 31.97
CA GLY A 294 10.48 -6.11 31.98
C GLY A 294 12.01 -6.07 32.07
N PRO A 295 12.63 -4.90 31.83
CA PRO A 295 11.96 -3.65 31.47
C PRO A 295 11.39 -3.67 30.03
N THR A 296 10.27 -2.99 29.81
CA THR A 296 9.77 -2.70 28.47
C THR A 296 10.70 -1.74 27.72
N GLY A 297 10.73 -1.88 26.39
CA GLY A 297 11.34 -0.91 25.47
C GLY A 297 10.36 0.20 25.03
N TYR A 298 10.75 0.91 23.98
CA TYR A 298 9.96 1.96 23.33
C TYR A 298 9.60 1.52 21.91
N ALA A 299 8.39 1.83 21.44
CA ALA A 299 8.04 1.71 20.03
C ALA A 299 8.11 3.08 19.36
N GLY A 300 8.86 3.18 18.26
CA GLY A 300 9.02 4.42 17.49
C GLY A 300 8.32 4.35 16.13
N TYR A 301 7.74 5.47 15.71
CA TYR A 301 7.08 5.67 14.43
C TYR A 301 7.62 6.96 13.81
N ALA A 302 8.45 6.80 12.77
CA ALA A 302 9.11 7.90 12.08
C ALA A 302 8.59 7.99 10.63
N PHE A 303 8.30 9.21 10.19
CA PHE A 303 8.02 9.50 8.80
C PHE A 303 9.31 9.98 8.12
N LEU A 304 9.89 9.17 7.23
CA LEU A 304 11.22 9.44 6.69
C LEU A 304 11.21 10.44 5.52
N GLU A 305 10.32 10.20 4.56
CA GLU A 305 10.21 11.05 3.37
C GLU A 305 8.85 10.89 2.70
N SER A 306 8.41 11.97 2.04
CA SER A 306 7.44 11.92 0.94
C SER A 306 8.15 12.40 -0.33
N PRO A 307 7.60 12.14 -1.52
CA PRO A 307 8.00 12.85 -2.71
C PRO A 307 7.96 14.35 -2.45
N GLY A 308 9.13 14.99 -2.36
CA GLY A 308 9.23 16.43 -2.22
C GLY A 308 8.59 17.11 -3.42
N ASN A 309 8.19 18.38 -3.27
CA ASN A 309 7.79 19.17 -4.43
C ASN A 309 9.00 19.26 -5.38
N PRO A 310 8.96 18.71 -6.62
CA PRO A 310 10.08 18.75 -7.54
C PRO A 310 10.41 20.18 -8.02
N TYR A 311 9.59 21.15 -7.63
CA TYR A 311 9.73 22.58 -7.94
C TYR A 311 10.05 23.46 -6.72
N ASN A 312 10.29 22.89 -5.53
CA ASN A 312 10.83 23.62 -4.38
C ASN A 312 12.33 23.38 -4.23
#